data_AF-A0A975G3X3-F1
#
_entry.id   AF-A0A975G3X3-F1
#
_cell.length_a   1.000
_cell.length_b   1.000
_cell.length_c   1.000
_cell.angle_alpha   90.00
_cell.angle_beta   90.00
_cell.angle_gamma   90.00
#
_symmetry.space_group_name_H-M   'P 1'
#
loop_
_entity.id
_entity.type
_entity.pdbx_description
1 polymer ?
#
loop_
_entity_poly.entity_id
_entity_poly.type
_entity_poly.pdbx_seq_one_letter_code
_entity_poly.pdbx_strand_id
1 'polypeptide(L)'
;MHIHKPKVPHGVREFLAEISVIVVGIVIALGGEQVVEWMHWREVVGQTREALDHELAGDLGIIQSRIDQAPCMARRVSELKTAFQLHAKGQPLQLKGPIGQPQFPRIHTSVWETAIADQSASHMPLDVKLRYASLYDSLYWFRDRSNEESEAWSHLSQFDDQDVMTEQDWAALRQWKARAAAVSAKLDPNILPVAQNGGPGTTQRPFFGQAADLGVKPTAYHFQAGIQATRDAFCRPML
;
A
#
# COMPACT_ATOMS: atom_id res chain seq x y z
N MET A 1 -11.42 68.23 29.04
CA MET A 1 -11.43 66.76 29.02
C MET A 1 -12.32 66.29 30.16
N HIS A 2 -13.60 66.01 29.90
CA HIS A 2 -14.56 65.58 30.92
C HIS A 2 -14.46 64.06 31.11
N ILE A 3 -13.70 63.64 32.13
CA ILE A 3 -13.68 62.25 32.60
C ILE A 3 -15.08 61.94 33.16
N HIS A 4 -15.81 61.09 32.46
CA HIS A 4 -17.03 60.50 32.98
C HIS A 4 -16.63 59.50 34.06
N LYS A 5 -17.03 59.78 35.32
CA LYS A 5 -16.87 58.83 36.43
C LYS A 5 -17.73 57.59 36.14
N PRO A 6 -17.19 56.36 36.18
CA PRO A 6 -18.01 55.16 36.09
C PRO A 6 -19.00 55.18 37.26
N LYS A 7 -20.28 55.17 36.94
CA LYS A 7 -21.37 55.12 37.92
C LYS A 7 -21.33 53.73 38.55
N VAL A 8 -21.08 53.67 39.85
CA VAL A 8 -21.00 52.39 40.58
C VAL A 8 -22.41 51.76 40.58
N PRO A 9 -22.58 50.51 40.12
CA PRO A 9 -23.90 49.89 40.01
C PRO A 9 -24.54 49.77 41.40
N HIS A 10 -25.82 50.14 41.49
CA HIS A 10 -26.54 50.21 42.75
C HIS A 10 -27.22 48.86 43.01
N GLY A 11 -26.46 47.90 43.55
CA GLY A 11 -26.96 46.66 44.15
C GLY A 11 -26.51 45.37 43.46
N VAL A 12 -26.44 44.29 44.25
CA VAL A 12 -25.96 42.96 43.83
C VAL A 12 -26.71 42.41 42.61
N ARG A 13 -27.98 42.77 42.43
CA ARG A 13 -28.79 42.32 41.28
C ARG A 13 -28.36 42.93 39.95
N GLU A 14 -27.95 44.20 39.93
CA GLU A 14 -27.50 44.88 38.71
C GLU A 14 -26.13 44.35 38.28
N PHE A 15 -25.22 44.16 39.24
CA PHE A 15 -23.92 43.54 39.01
C PHE A 15 -24.03 42.09 38.49
N LEU A 16 -24.94 41.28 39.04
CA LEU A 16 -25.19 39.92 38.54
C LEU A 16 -25.79 39.92 37.13
N ALA A 17 -26.62 40.91 36.79
CA ALA A 17 -27.17 41.04 35.45
C ALA A 17 -26.07 41.33 34.42
N GLU A 18 -25.15 42.27 34.69
CA GLU A 18 -24.01 42.57 33.81
C GLU A 18 -23.10 41.36 33.59
N ILE A 19 -22.76 40.63 34.66
CA ILE A 19 -21.97 39.39 34.56
C ILE A 19 -22.72 38.35 33.72
N SER A 20 -24.02 38.18 33.94
CA SER A 20 -24.80 37.18 33.21
C SER A 20 -24.80 37.42 31.70
N VAL A 21 -24.87 38.68 31.27
CA VAL A 21 -24.82 39.05 29.84
C VAL A 21 -23.46 38.71 29.24
N ILE A 22 -22.36 39.03 29.94
CA ILE A 22 -21.00 38.71 29.48
C ILE A 22 -20.80 37.19 29.40
N VAL A 23 -21.21 36.45 30.43
CA VAL A 23 -21.09 34.98 30.48
C VAL A 23 -21.92 34.35 29.36
N VAL A 24 -23.15 34.81 29.13
CA VAL A 24 -23.99 34.32 28.02
C VAL A 24 -23.33 34.61 26.68
N GLY A 25 -22.74 35.79 26.48
CA GLY A 25 -21.99 36.11 25.26
C GLY A 25 -20.81 35.16 25.03
N ILE A 26 -20.02 34.87 26.06
CA ILE A 26 -18.87 33.94 25.97
C ILE A 26 -19.35 32.52 25.69
N VAL A 27 -20.42 32.05 26.34
CA VAL A 27 -20.98 30.71 26.12
C VAL A 27 -21.49 30.55 24.70
N ILE A 28 -22.16 31.57 24.14
CA ILE A 28 -22.63 31.55 22.75
C ILE A 28 -21.44 31.53 21.79
N ALA A 29 -20.41 32.34 22.03
CA ALA A 29 -19.22 32.39 21.19
C ALA A 29 -18.50 31.02 21.17
N LEU A 30 -18.17 30.47 22.35
CA LEU A 30 -17.51 29.17 22.45
C LEU A 30 -18.38 28.02 21.95
N GLY A 31 -19.69 28.06 22.24
CA GLY A 31 -20.63 27.05 21.77
C GLY A 31 -20.79 27.04 20.25
N GLY A 32 -20.82 28.22 19.62
CA GLY A 32 -20.90 28.37 18.17
C GLY A 32 -19.66 27.83 17.47
N GLU A 33 -18.47 28.19 17.95
CA GLU A 33 -17.19 27.68 17.42
C GLU A 33 -17.12 26.15 17.47
N GLN A 34 -17.53 25.54 18.59
CA GLN A 34 -17.51 24.09 18.76
C GLN A 34 -18.46 23.35 17.80
N VAL A 35 -19.61 23.95 17.48
CA VAL A 35 -20.56 23.36 16.52
C VAL A 35 -20.01 23.41 15.09
N VAL A 36 -19.39 24.53 14.70
CA VAL A 36 -18.75 24.67 13.39
C VAL A 36 -17.56 23.73 13.25
N GLU A 37 -16.71 23.65 14.28
CA GLU A 37 -15.57 22.75 14.30
C GLU A 37 -16.00 21.27 14.21
N TRP A 38 -17.05 20.87 14.93
CA TRP A 38 -17.60 19.52 14.83
C TRP A 38 -18.09 19.18 13.42
N MET A 39 -18.78 20.12 12.75
CA MET A 39 -19.23 19.94 11.37
C MET A 39 -18.05 19.84 10.39
N HIS A 40 -17.05 20.70 10.56
CA HIS A 40 -15.84 20.70 9.75
C HIS A 40 -15.10 19.36 9.83
N TRP A 41 -14.84 18.86 11.04
CA TRP A 41 -14.14 17.57 11.21
C TRP A 41 -14.93 16.38 10.69
N ARG A 42 -16.27 16.43 10.76
CA ARG A 42 -17.11 15.37 10.18
C ARG A 42 -16.95 15.30 8.66
N GLU A 43 -16.86 16.44 7.99
CA GLU A 43 -16.62 16.52 6.55
C GLU A 43 -15.19 16.06 6.21
N VAL A 44 -14.18 16.58 6.91
CA VAL A 44 -12.77 16.21 6.71
C VAL A 44 -12.57 14.71 6.85
N VAL A 45 -13.09 14.09 7.94
CA VAL A 45 -13.00 12.63 8.12
C VAL A 45 -13.70 11.87 6.99
N GLY A 46 -14.83 12.37 6.49
CA GLY A 46 -15.52 11.77 5.34
C GLY A 46 -14.65 11.77 4.08
N GLN A 47 -14.10 12.93 3.72
CA GLN A 47 -13.23 13.08 2.55
C GLN A 47 -11.94 12.26 2.68
N THR A 48 -11.31 12.27 3.86
CA THR A 48 -10.11 11.47 4.12
C THR A 48 -10.39 9.97 3.95
N ARG A 49 -11.52 9.46 4.47
CA ARG A 49 -11.89 8.05 4.30
C ARG A 49 -12.12 7.68 2.84
N GLU A 50 -12.82 8.53 2.10
CA GLU A 50 -13.03 8.31 0.66
C GLU A 50 -11.70 8.24 -0.10
N ALA A 51 -10.78 9.15 0.19
CA ALA A 51 -9.45 9.15 -0.42
C ALA A 51 -8.64 7.90 -0.06
N LEU A 52 -8.65 7.48 1.21
CA LEU A 52 -7.97 6.27 1.67
C LEU A 52 -8.56 5.02 1.02
N ASP A 53 -9.89 4.92 0.96
CA ASP A 53 -10.57 3.78 0.34
C ASP A 53 -10.26 3.70 -1.17
N HIS A 54 -10.12 4.85 -1.84
CA HIS A 54 -9.72 4.92 -3.24
C HIS A 54 -8.27 4.46 -3.46
N GLU A 55 -7.31 4.94 -2.65
CA GLU A 55 -5.90 4.50 -2.71
C GLU A 55 -5.80 2.98 -2.47
N LEU A 56 -6.42 2.49 -1.39
CA LEU A 56 -6.47 1.06 -1.06
C LEU A 56 -7.09 0.22 -2.17
N ALA A 57 -8.19 0.65 -2.78
CA ALA A 57 -8.84 -0.06 -3.87
C ALA A 57 -7.90 -0.23 -5.08
N GLY A 58 -7.11 0.79 -5.40
CA GLY A 58 -6.08 0.74 -6.44
C GLY A 58 -4.94 -0.22 -6.10
N ASP A 59 -4.39 -0.13 -4.89
CA ASP A 59 -3.28 -0.97 -4.44
C ASP A 59 -3.67 -2.45 -4.30
N LEU A 60 -4.91 -2.74 -3.89
CA LEU A 60 -5.46 -4.09 -3.92
C LEU A 60 -5.48 -4.67 -5.35
N GLY A 61 -5.80 -3.84 -6.35
CA GLY A 61 -5.72 -4.20 -7.77
C GLY A 61 -4.29 -4.51 -8.21
N ILE A 62 -3.32 -3.72 -7.75
CA ILE A 62 -1.89 -3.94 -8.03
C ILE A 62 -1.42 -5.26 -7.42
N ILE A 63 -1.78 -5.53 -6.16
CA ILE A 63 -1.46 -6.80 -5.49
C ILE A 63 -2.07 -7.98 -6.24
N GLN A 64 -3.33 -7.85 -6.68
CA GLN A 64 -3.98 -8.87 -7.51
C GLN A 64 -3.21 -9.10 -8.81
N SER A 65 -2.72 -8.05 -9.47
CA SER A 65 -1.92 -8.19 -10.69
C SER A 65 -0.59 -8.94 -10.46
N ARG A 66 0.01 -8.83 -9.26
CA ARG A 66 1.18 -9.62 -8.89
C ARG A 66 0.79 -11.07 -8.62
N ILE A 67 -0.33 -11.32 -7.94
CA ILE A 67 -0.89 -12.68 -7.72
C ILE A 67 -1.07 -13.39 -9.06
N ASP A 68 -1.64 -12.70 -10.05
CA ASP A 68 -1.85 -13.24 -11.40
C ASP A 68 -0.53 -13.58 -12.13
N GLN A 69 0.55 -12.86 -11.84
CA GLN A 69 1.89 -13.10 -12.40
C GLN A 69 2.70 -14.17 -11.65
N ALA A 70 2.33 -14.51 -10.41
CA ALA A 70 3.08 -15.43 -9.56
C ALA A 70 3.37 -16.80 -10.21
N PRO A 71 2.41 -17.45 -10.91
CA PRO A 71 2.69 -18.70 -11.62
C PRO A 71 3.73 -18.55 -12.73
N CYS A 72 3.74 -17.42 -13.44
CA CYS A 72 4.71 -17.13 -14.49
C CYS A 72 6.12 -16.98 -13.91
N MET A 73 6.25 -16.28 -12.79
CA MET A 73 7.51 -16.12 -12.07
C MET A 73 8.05 -17.45 -11.56
N ALA A 74 7.20 -18.27 -10.93
CA ALA A 74 7.57 -19.60 -10.46
C ALA A 74 8.05 -20.50 -11.60
N ARG A 75 7.33 -20.50 -12.73
CA ARG A 75 7.75 -21.22 -13.94
C ARG A 75 9.10 -20.73 -14.44
N ARG A 76 9.30 -19.41 -14.53
CA ARG A 76 10.55 -18.81 -15.02
C ARG A 76 11.76 -19.20 -14.15
N VAL A 77 11.60 -19.19 -12.83
CA VAL A 77 12.63 -19.68 -11.89
C VAL A 77 12.93 -21.17 -12.11
N SER A 78 11.91 -21.99 -12.41
CA SER A 78 12.08 -23.41 -12.73
C SER A 78 12.78 -23.61 -14.09
N GLU A 79 12.45 -22.83 -15.11
CA GLU A 79 13.11 -22.87 -16.42
C GLU A 79 14.59 -22.48 -16.30
N LEU A 80 14.93 -21.46 -15.50
CA LEU A 80 16.33 -21.11 -15.21
C LEU A 80 17.08 -22.25 -14.51
N LYS A 81 16.41 -23.01 -13.63
CA LYS A 81 17.01 -24.21 -13.02
C LYS A 81 17.33 -25.27 -14.09
N THR A 82 16.42 -25.50 -15.04
CA THR A 82 16.65 -26.41 -16.16
C THR A 82 17.80 -25.90 -17.04
N ALA A 83 17.85 -24.60 -17.34
CA ALA A 83 18.94 -23.99 -18.10
C ALA A 83 20.31 -24.25 -17.46
N PHE A 84 20.43 -24.09 -16.13
CA PHE A 84 21.68 -24.40 -15.42
C PHE A 84 22.08 -25.88 -15.53
N GLN A 85 21.11 -26.80 -15.52
CA GLN A 85 21.38 -28.24 -15.66
C GLN A 85 21.86 -28.60 -17.08
N LEU A 86 21.32 -27.94 -18.11
CA LEU A 86 21.75 -28.12 -19.50
C LEU A 86 23.16 -27.55 -19.70
N HIS A 87 23.42 -26.34 -19.20
CA HIS A 87 24.72 -25.70 -19.25
C HIS A 87 25.81 -26.53 -18.56
N ALA A 88 25.54 -27.07 -17.36
CA ALA A 88 26.46 -27.94 -16.64
C ALA A 88 26.80 -29.24 -17.39
N LYS A 89 25.97 -29.66 -18.36
CA LYS A 89 26.20 -30.82 -19.22
C LYS A 89 26.84 -30.44 -20.58
N GLY A 90 27.18 -29.17 -20.78
CA GLY A 90 27.69 -28.66 -22.07
C GLY A 90 26.66 -28.72 -23.20
N GLN A 91 25.36 -28.80 -22.87
CA GLN A 91 24.31 -28.82 -23.88
C GLN A 91 23.96 -27.39 -24.33
N PRO A 92 23.69 -27.17 -25.62
CA PRO A 92 23.32 -25.85 -26.10
C PRO A 92 22.01 -25.40 -25.48
N LEU A 93 21.97 -24.15 -25.02
CA LEU A 93 20.75 -23.49 -24.57
C LEU A 93 20.03 -22.92 -25.79
N GLN A 94 18.76 -23.28 -25.95
CA GLN A 94 17.91 -22.66 -26.96
C GLN A 94 16.77 -21.96 -26.22
N LEU A 95 17.00 -20.70 -25.82
CA LEU A 95 15.92 -19.89 -25.32
C LEU A 95 15.00 -19.48 -26.48
N LYS A 96 13.70 -19.68 -26.30
CA LYS A 96 12.64 -19.21 -27.21
C LYS A 96 12.30 -17.74 -26.99
N GLY A 97 12.82 -17.13 -25.93
CA GLY A 97 12.57 -15.74 -25.59
C GLY A 97 13.46 -15.26 -24.43
N PRO A 98 13.43 -13.95 -24.13
CA PRO A 98 14.22 -13.37 -23.04
C PRO A 98 13.83 -13.99 -21.69
N ILE A 99 14.73 -13.95 -20.70
CA ILE A 99 14.40 -14.21 -19.29
C ILE A 99 13.32 -13.22 -18.87
N GLY A 100 13.50 -11.94 -19.23
CA GLY A 100 12.55 -10.87 -19.03
C GLY A 100 12.30 -10.55 -17.55
N GLN A 101 11.31 -9.70 -17.30
CA GLN A 101 10.89 -9.31 -15.96
C GLN A 101 9.36 -9.18 -15.86
N PRO A 102 8.77 -9.58 -14.72
CA PRO A 102 7.38 -9.27 -14.41
C PRO A 102 7.19 -7.76 -14.21
N GLN A 103 5.94 -7.33 -14.23
CA GLN A 103 5.57 -5.93 -14.05
C GLN A 103 5.22 -5.66 -12.59
N PHE A 104 5.88 -4.66 -12.00
CA PHE A 104 5.69 -4.22 -10.61
C PHE A 104 5.17 -2.77 -10.57
N PRO A 105 3.86 -2.55 -10.73
CA PRO A 105 3.28 -1.25 -10.43
C PRO A 105 3.61 -0.80 -9.02
N ARG A 106 3.78 0.51 -8.84
CA ARG A 106 4.06 1.10 -7.54
C ARG A 106 2.82 1.08 -6.66
N ILE A 107 2.99 0.67 -5.41
CA ILE A 107 2.00 0.81 -4.33
C ILE A 107 2.03 2.23 -3.78
N HIS A 108 0.86 2.80 -3.54
CA HIS A 108 0.72 4.17 -3.06
C HIS A 108 0.46 4.17 -1.54
N THR A 109 1.08 5.12 -0.84
CA THR A 109 0.88 5.29 0.61
C THR A 109 0.70 6.76 1.00
N SER A 110 0.62 7.61 -0.03
CA SER A 110 0.67 9.06 0.09
C SER A 110 -0.56 9.63 0.78
N VAL A 111 -1.74 9.05 0.54
CA VAL A 111 -2.98 9.53 1.16
C VAL A 111 -2.94 9.29 2.66
N TRP A 112 -2.48 8.11 3.10
CA TRP A 112 -2.30 7.81 4.53
C TRP A 112 -1.26 8.70 5.20
N GLU A 113 -0.11 8.91 4.56
CA GLU A 113 0.94 9.80 5.07
C GLU A 113 0.43 11.25 5.22
N THR A 114 -0.35 11.72 4.24
CA THR A 114 -0.98 13.04 4.29
C THR A 114 -2.00 13.12 5.43
N ALA A 115 -2.86 12.10 5.57
CA ALA A 115 -3.89 12.04 6.60
C ALA A 115 -3.33 12.02 8.04
N ILE A 116 -2.12 11.46 8.21
CA ILE A 116 -1.39 11.55 9.48
C ILE A 116 -0.84 12.96 9.67
N ALA A 117 -0.21 13.53 8.64
CA ALA A 117 0.47 14.82 8.71
C ALA A 117 -0.50 15.99 8.95
N ASP A 118 -1.67 15.97 8.33
CA ASP A 118 -2.72 16.99 8.49
C ASP A 118 -3.65 16.73 9.69
N GLN A 119 -3.38 15.66 10.45
CA GLN A 119 -4.15 15.21 11.61
C GLN A 119 -5.58 14.75 11.32
N SER A 120 -6.04 14.68 10.06
CA SER A 120 -7.39 14.21 9.72
C SER A 120 -7.65 12.78 10.21
N ALA A 121 -6.63 11.91 10.19
CA ALA A 121 -6.70 10.56 10.75
C ALA A 121 -6.95 10.55 12.28
N SER A 122 -6.52 11.59 13.01
CA SER A 122 -6.70 11.68 14.47
C SER A 122 -8.14 11.92 14.89
N HIS A 123 -8.97 12.51 14.01
CA HIS A 123 -10.39 12.76 14.24
C HIS A 123 -11.28 11.55 13.90
N MET A 124 -10.71 10.48 13.35
CA MET A 124 -11.43 9.23 13.11
C MET A 124 -11.68 8.46 14.42
N PRO A 125 -12.76 7.66 14.50
CA PRO A 125 -12.93 6.67 15.55
C PRO A 125 -11.70 5.76 15.65
N LEU A 126 -11.31 5.41 16.88
CA LEU A 126 -10.08 4.66 17.13
C LEU A 126 -10.03 3.32 16.40
N ASP A 127 -11.14 2.58 16.38
CA ASP A 127 -11.25 1.29 15.71
C ASP A 127 -11.04 1.40 14.19
N VAL A 128 -11.61 2.43 13.56
CA VAL A 128 -11.44 2.71 12.13
C VAL A 128 -9.98 3.08 11.83
N LYS A 129 -9.40 3.97 12.63
CA LYS A 129 -7.99 4.38 12.50
C LYS A 129 -7.04 3.19 12.58
N LEU A 130 -7.24 2.28 13.54
CA LEU A 130 -6.40 1.10 13.71
C LEU A 130 -6.52 0.11 12.54
N ARG A 131 -7.71 0.00 11.92
CA ARG A 131 -7.90 -0.83 10.71
C ARG A 131 -7.12 -0.29 9.51
N TYR A 132 -7.19 1.02 9.24
CA TYR A 132 -6.35 1.64 8.21
C TYR A 132 -4.86 1.44 8.53
N ALA A 133 -4.44 1.74 9.76
CA ALA A 133 -3.04 1.58 10.15
C ALA A 133 -2.50 0.15 9.91
N SER A 134 -3.28 -0.88 10.25
CA SER A 134 -2.91 -2.29 10.00
C SER A 134 -2.77 -2.61 8.50
N LEU A 135 -3.66 -2.06 7.67
CA LEU A 135 -3.60 -2.24 6.22
C LEU A 135 -2.38 -1.53 5.62
N TYR A 136 -2.13 -0.29 6.02
CA TYR A 136 -0.98 0.46 5.54
C TYR A 136 0.35 -0.13 6.01
N ASP A 137 0.44 -0.71 7.21
CA ASP A 137 1.61 -1.49 7.64
C ASP A 137 1.89 -2.67 6.69
N SER A 138 0.83 -3.37 6.28
CA SER A 138 0.92 -4.45 5.29
C SER A 138 1.33 -3.94 3.90
N LEU A 139 0.83 -2.77 3.48
CA LEU A 139 1.22 -2.13 2.22
C LEU A 139 2.67 -1.68 2.23
N TYR A 140 3.18 -1.12 3.34
CA TYR A 140 4.59 -0.77 3.48
C TYR A 140 5.48 -2.00 3.34
N TRP A 141 5.15 -3.08 4.07
CA TRP A 141 5.87 -4.33 3.96
C TRP A 141 5.84 -4.91 2.54
N PHE A 142 4.68 -4.89 1.88
CA PHE A 142 4.53 -5.39 0.52
C PHE A 142 5.32 -4.53 -0.47
N ARG A 143 5.25 -3.20 -0.37
CA ARG A 143 6.01 -2.25 -1.20
C ARG A 143 7.51 -2.53 -1.13
N ASP A 144 8.05 -2.67 0.08
CA ASP A 144 9.48 -2.93 0.27
C ASP A 144 9.89 -4.27 -0.35
N ARG A 145 9.07 -5.31 -0.16
CA ARG A 145 9.32 -6.62 -0.75
C ARG A 145 9.15 -6.67 -2.25
N SER A 146 8.19 -5.94 -2.82
CA SER A 146 8.02 -5.79 -4.26
C SER A 146 9.19 -5.04 -4.89
N ASN A 147 9.77 -4.05 -4.20
CA ASN A 147 10.99 -3.39 -4.65
C ASN A 147 12.17 -4.36 -4.69
N GLU A 148 12.36 -5.18 -3.64
CA GLU A 148 13.38 -6.25 -3.64
C GLU A 148 13.15 -7.30 -4.75
N GLU A 149 11.88 -7.66 -5.03
CA GLU A 149 11.52 -8.60 -6.09
C GLU A 149 11.83 -8.00 -7.47
N SER A 150 11.44 -6.74 -7.69
CA SER A 150 11.70 -5.96 -8.91
C SER A 150 13.20 -5.87 -9.21
N GLU A 151 14.00 -5.49 -8.22
CA GLU A 151 15.47 -5.42 -8.35
C GLU A 151 16.06 -6.78 -8.77
N ALA A 152 15.65 -7.87 -8.12
CA ALA A 152 16.14 -9.20 -8.45
C ALA A 152 15.79 -9.59 -9.91
N TRP A 153 14.58 -9.28 -10.37
CA TRP A 153 14.16 -9.55 -11.74
C TRP A 153 14.85 -8.64 -12.77
N SER A 154 15.06 -7.36 -12.46
CA SER A 154 15.82 -6.46 -13.35
C SER A 154 17.25 -6.95 -13.53
N HIS A 155 17.90 -7.47 -12.49
CA HIS A 155 19.21 -8.10 -12.62
C HIS A 155 19.17 -9.40 -13.44
N LEU A 156 18.13 -10.22 -13.31
CA LEU A 156 17.95 -11.40 -14.17
C LEU A 156 17.82 -11.02 -15.66
N SER A 157 17.06 -9.97 -15.97
CA SER A 157 16.86 -9.52 -17.36
C SER A 157 18.12 -8.94 -18.02
N GLN A 158 19.16 -8.60 -17.26
CA GLN A 158 20.44 -8.16 -17.84
C GLN A 158 21.13 -9.28 -18.64
N PHE A 159 20.74 -10.55 -18.41
CA PHE A 159 21.26 -11.73 -19.11
C PHE A 159 20.33 -12.22 -20.23
N ASP A 160 19.48 -11.35 -20.78
CA ASP A 160 18.60 -11.69 -21.90
C ASP A 160 19.38 -11.97 -23.20
N ASP A 161 20.59 -11.41 -23.35
CA ASP A 161 21.51 -11.69 -24.46
C ASP A 161 22.51 -12.79 -24.07
N GLN A 162 22.24 -14.02 -24.50
CA GLN A 162 23.05 -15.18 -24.14
C GLN A 162 24.39 -15.25 -24.87
N ASP A 163 24.48 -14.66 -26.07
CA ASP A 163 25.64 -14.81 -26.95
C ASP A 163 26.89 -14.12 -26.38
N VAL A 164 26.68 -13.23 -25.41
CA VAL A 164 27.73 -12.47 -24.73
C VAL A 164 27.99 -12.93 -23.29
N MET A 165 27.32 -13.99 -22.82
CA MET A 165 27.46 -14.45 -21.44
C MET A 165 28.81 -15.11 -21.16
N THR A 166 29.49 -14.61 -20.14
CA THR A 166 30.73 -15.14 -19.58
C THR A 166 30.46 -16.17 -18.47
N GLU A 167 31.51 -16.88 -18.03
CA GLU A 167 31.43 -17.77 -16.85
C GLU A 167 31.03 -17.02 -15.56
N GLN A 168 31.45 -15.75 -15.44
CA GLN A 168 31.06 -14.90 -14.31
C GLN A 168 29.56 -14.58 -14.33
N ASP A 169 28.98 -14.41 -15.51
CA ASP A 169 27.56 -14.14 -15.69
C ASP A 169 26.70 -15.33 -15.24
N TRP A 170 27.16 -16.56 -15.46
CA TRP A 170 26.48 -17.76 -14.93
C TRP A 170 26.45 -17.82 -13.40
N ALA A 171 27.50 -17.35 -12.73
CA ALA A 171 27.51 -17.25 -11.27
C ALA A 171 26.54 -16.18 -10.78
N ALA A 172 26.54 -15.00 -11.40
CA ALA A 172 25.61 -13.91 -11.09
C ALA A 172 24.15 -14.31 -11.35
N LEU A 173 23.86 -14.96 -12.47
CA LEU A 173 22.53 -15.45 -12.81
C LEU A 173 22.00 -16.46 -11.77
N ARG A 174 22.86 -17.35 -11.25
CA ARG A 174 22.51 -18.26 -10.14
C ARG A 174 22.15 -17.50 -8.87
N GLN A 175 22.94 -16.50 -8.50
CA GLN A 175 22.71 -15.66 -7.31
C GLN A 175 21.37 -14.92 -7.42
N TRP A 176 21.11 -14.24 -8.54
CA TRP A 176 19.89 -13.46 -8.73
C TRP A 176 18.64 -14.35 -8.85
N LYS A 177 18.74 -15.54 -9.44
CA LYS A 177 17.65 -16.53 -9.41
C LYS A 177 17.33 -16.96 -7.98
N ALA A 178 18.35 -17.20 -7.15
CA ALA A 178 18.15 -17.56 -5.75
C ALA A 178 17.51 -16.41 -4.97
N ARG A 179 17.92 -15.17 -5.22
CA ARG A 179 17.31 -13.97 -4.61
C ARG A 179 15.85 -13.81 -5.00
N ALA A 180 15.52 -13.88 -6.30
CA ALA A 180 14.14 -13.80 -6.78
C ALA A 180 13.25 -14.87 -6.12
N ALA A 181 13.70 -16.13 -6.12
CA ALA A 181 12.98 -17.23 -5.48
C ALA A 181 12.79 -17.02 -3.97
N ALA A 182 13.81 -16.52 -3.27
CA ALA A 182 13.74 -16.25 -1.84
C ALA A 182 12.79 -15.10 -1.49
N VAL A 183 12.69 -14.07 -2.34
CA VAL A 183 11.74 -12.98 -2.15
C VAL A 183 10.31 -13.47 -2.40
N SER A 184 10.06 -14.19 -3.50
CA SER A 184 8.74 -14.76 -3.77
C SER A 184 8.28 -15.70 -2.66
N ALA A 185 9.17 -16.55 -2.13
CA ALA A 185 8.84 -17.45 -1.01
C ALA A 185 8.45 -16.73 0.30
N LYS A 186 8.88 -15.47 0.49
CA LYS A 186 8.46 -14.61 1.62
C LYS A 186 7.16 -13.87 1.32
N LEU A 187 6.97 -13.43 0.08
CA LEU A 187 5.79 -12.68 -0.38
C LEU A 187 4.56 -13.58 -0.50
N ASP A 188 4.68 -14.70 -1.21
CA ASP A 188 3.58 -15.56 -1.62
C ASP A 188 2.64 -15.96 -0.48
N PRO A 189 3.11 -16.40 0.70
CA PRO A 189 2.21 -16.80 1.78
C PRO A 189 1.35 -15.66 2.36
N ASN A 190 1.74 -14.40 2.15
CA ASN A 190 1.07 -13.23 2.71
C ASN A 190 -0.01 -12.66 1.78
N ILE A 191 0.09 -12.94 0.47
CA ILE A 191 -0.77 -12.33 -0.56
C ILE A 191 -1.52 -13.34 -1.41
N LEU A 192 -0.97 -14.54 -1.64
CA LEU A 192 -1.69 -15.57 -2.36
C LEU A 192 -2.85 -16.04 -1.47
N PRO A 193 -4.01 -16.35 -2.07
CA PRO A 193 -5.04 -17.08 -1.36
C PRO A 193 -4.48 -18.45 -1.03
N VAL A 194 -3.86 -18.60 0.16
CA VAL A 194 -3.51 -19.89 0.71
C VAL A 194 -4.83 -20.64 0.80
N ALA A 195 -4.95 -21.75 0.06
CA ALA A 195 -6.06 -22.67 0.24
C ALA A 195 -6.20 -22.89 1.74
N GLN A 196 -7.39 -22.56 2.28
CA GLN A 196 -7.69 -22.48 3.71
C GLN A 196 -7.61 -23.85 4.43
N ASN A 197 -6.51 -24.59 4.29
CA ASN A 197 -6.18 -25.70 5.14
C ASN A 197 -5.40 -25.13 6.33
N GLY A 198 -6.13 -24.40 7.18
CA GLY A 198 -5.60 -23.83 8.41
C GLY A 198 -5.00 -24.92 9.29
N GLY A 199 -3.67 -25.00 9.32
CA GLY A 199 -2.98 -25.55 10.47
C GLY A 199 -3.20 -24.62 11.67
N PRO A 200 -3.38 -25.14 12.89
CA PRO A 200 -3.57 -24.32 14.07
C PRO A 200 -2.29 -23.51 14.34
N GLY A 201 -2.29 -22.21 13.99
CA GLY A 201 -1.17 -21.32 14.30
C GLY A 201 -0.99 -20.08 13.42
N THR A 202 -1.57 -20.00 12.22
CA THR A 202 -1.46 -18.79 11.39
C THR A 202 -2.65 -17.86 11.62
N THR A 203 -2.52 -16.97 12.62
CA THR A 203 -3.50 -15.91 12.95
C THR A 203 -3.52 -14.76 11.94
N GLN A 204 -2.70 -14.80 10.89
CA GLN A 204 -2.62 -13.73 9.90
C GLN A 204 -3.83 -13.80 8.96
N ARG A 205 -4.78 -12.89 9.17
CA ARG A 205 -5.89 -12.70 8.22
C ARG A 205 -5.29 -12.24 6.88
N PRO A 206 -5.66 -12.88 5.75
CA PRO A 206 -5.15 -12.47 4.44
C PRO A 206 -5.50 -11.01 4.17
N PHE A 207 -4.59 -10.30 3.50
CA PHE A 207 -4.67 -8.85 3.26
C PHE A 207 -6.04 -8.39 2.72
N PHE A 208 -6.60 -9.11 1.74
CA PHE A 208 -7.93 -8.82 1.18
C PHE A 208 -9.08 -8.94 2.19
N GLY A 209 -8.95 -9.81 3.19
CA GLY A 209 -9.93 -9.93 4.26
C GLY A 209 -9.95 -8.70 5.17
N GLN A 210 -8.78 -8.12 5.46
CA GLN A 210 -8.67 -6.89 6.24
C GLN A 210 -9.26 -5.68 5.50
N ALA A 211 -9.04 -5.60 4.17
CA ALA A 211 -9.63 -4.55 3.34
C ALA A 211 -11.17 -4.67 3.24
N ALA A 212 -11.69 -5.89 3.15
CA ALA A 212 -13.13 -6.14 3.14
C ALA A 212 -13.83 -5.69 4.44
N ASP A 213 -13.15 -5.74 5.59
CA ASP A 213 -13.66 -5.24 6.87
C ASP A 213 -13.86 -3.71 6.89
N LEU A 214 -13.25 -2.97 5.96
CA LEU A 214 -13.48 -1.56 5.70
C LEU A 214 -14.49 -1.30 4.56
N GLY A 215 -14.99 -2.36 3.91
CA GLY A 215 -15.85 -2.26 2.73
C GLY A 215 -15.09 -1.92 1.43
N VAL A 216 -13.76 -1.89 1.47
CA VAL A 216 -12.92 -1.59 0.30
C VAL A 216 -12.81 -2.83 -0.58
N LYS A 217 -13.03 -2.66 -1.88
CA LYS A 217 -12.93 -3.71 -2.88
C LYS A 217 -11.76 -3.42 -3.84
N PRO A 218 -11.07 -4.46 -4.35
CA PRO A 218 -10.07 -4.28 -5.38
C PRO A 218 -10.69 -3.64 -6.62
N THR A 219 -10.05 -2.59 -7.12
CA THR A 219 -10.31 -2.07 -8.47
C THR A 219 -9.40 -2.81 -9.44
N ALA A 220 -9.92 -3.22 -10.60
CA ALA A 220 -9.10 -3.90 -11.59
C ALA A 220 -7.92 -3.01 -12.02
N TYR A 221 -6.69 -3.50 -11.83
CA TYR A 221 -5.51 -2.79 -12.29
C TYR A 221 -5.30 -3.08 -13.78
N HIS A 222 -5.36 -2.02 -14.59
CA HIS A 222 -5.14 -2.11 -16.02
C HIS A 222 -3.77 -1.56 -16.37
N PHE A 223 -2.89 -2.44 -16.84
CA PHE A 223 -1.63 -2.01 -17.45
C PHE A 223 -1.89 -1.22 -18.72
N GLN A 224 -1.06 -0.20 -18.99
CA GLN A 224 -1.03 0.43 -20.31
C GLN A 224 -0.72 -0.63 -21.38
N ALA A 225 -1.26 -0.47 -22.60
CA ALA A 225 -1.20 -1.50 -23.64
C ALA A 225 0.22 -2.04 -23.92
N GLY A 226 1.24 -1.18 -23.91
CA GLY A 226 2.64 -1.60 -24.08
C GLY A 226 3.15 -2.48 -22.93
N ILE A 227 2.79 -2.13 -21.69
CA ILE A 227 3.17 -2.87 -20.48
C ILE A 227 2.40 -4.20 -20.38
N GLN A 228 1.16 -4.21 -20.85
CA GLN A 228 0.36 -5.44 -20.94
C GLN A 228 1.04 -6.47 -21.87
N ALA A 229 1.57 -6.03 -23.01
CA ALA A 229 2.28 -6.91 -23.94
C ALA A 229 3.58 -7.49 -23.35
N THR A 230 4.35 -6.70 -22.58
CA THR A 230 5.57 -7.20 -21.92
C THR A 230 5.24 -8.20 -20.82
N ARG A 231 4.18 -7.96 -20.04
CA ARG A 231 3.66 -8.92 -19.05
C ARG A 231 3.29 -10.25 -19.70
N ASP A 232 2.53 -10.20 -20.80
CA ASP A 232 2.07 -11.40 -21.49
C ASP A 232 3.23 -12.16 -22.16
N ALA A 233 4.25 -11.45 -22.65
CA ALA A 233 5.48 -12.06 -23.14
C ALA A 233 6.28 -12.76 -22.03
N PHE A 234 6.41 -12.14 -20.85
CA PHE A 234 7.03 -12.77 -19.68
C PHE A 234 6.30 -14.06 -19.24
N CYS A 235 4.97 -14.07 -19.39
CA CYS A 235 4.14 -15.24 -19.13
C CYS A 235 4.16 -16.32 -20.22
N ARG A 236 5.01 -16.23 -21.25
CA ARG A 236 5.28 -17.35 -22.16
C ARG A 236 6.47 -18.19 -21.66
N PRO A 237 6.53 -19.50 -21.95
CA PRO A 237 7.70 -20.32 -21.62
C PRO A 237 8.98 -19.79 -22.28
N MET A 238 10.10 -19.83 -21.55
CA MET A 238 11.42 -19.46 -22.07
C MET A 238 12.10 -20.59 -22.83
N LEU A 239 11.88 -21.84 -22.41
CA LEU A 239 12.53 -23.06 -22.93
C LEU A 239 11.61 -23.86 -23.85
#